data_AF-A0A7D9L9D2-F1
#
_entry.id   AF-A0A7D9L9D2-F1
#
_cell.length_a   1.000
_cell.length_b   1.000
_cell.length_c   1.000
_cell.angle_alpha   90.00
_cell.angle_beta   90.00
_cell.angle_gamma   90.00
#
_symmetry.space_group_name_H-M   'P 1'
#
loop_
_entity.id
_entity.type
_entity.pdbx_description
1 polymer ?
#
loop_
_entity_poly.entity_id
_entity_poly.type
_entity_poly.pdbx_seq_one_letter_code
_entity_poly.pdbx_strand_id
1 'polypeptide(L)'
;MEWRQHALEPKAKPELHWDEYWLNIRDTTTPTGEAKYPLLMAFVSILASLPFSNVSVERIFSQLKLVKTDQRDSLKSTSLVSLLQAKMRMKNEHLTAASLRVHKGMLELAAKMKSYATDKETKELRKELLLISTNNEYLFEDGMTT
;
A
#
# COMPACT_ATOMS: atom_id res chain seq x y z
N MET A 1 18.25 -23.13 13.24
CA MET A 1 17.54 -22.23 12.31
C MET A 1 16.06 -22.34 12.58
N GLU A 2 15.36 -21.21 12.72
CA GLU A 2 13.95 -21.13 13.13
C GLU A 2 13.02 -21.99 12.26
N TRP A 3 13.23 -22.02 10.94
CA TRP A 3 12.43 -22.85 10.03
C TRP A 3 12.49 -24.35 10.35
N ARG A 4 13.62 -24.85 10.88
CA ARG A 4 13.76 -26.25 11.31
C ARG A 4 12.98 -26.51 12.60
N GLN A 5 12.96 -25.54 13.51
CA GLN A 5 12.20 -25.64 14.76
C GLN A 5 10.69 -25.61 14.49
N HIS A 6 10.26 -24.73 13.59
CA HIS A 6 8.89 -24.70 13.11
C HIS A 6 8.48 -25.99 12.39
N ALA A 7 9.36 -26.59 11.58
CA ALA A 7 9.09 -27.87 10.90
C ALA A 7 8.97 -29.07 11.86
N LEU A 8 9.56 -28.99 13.06
CA LEU A 8 9.47 -30.02 14.10
C LEU A 8 8.21 -29.90 14.97
N GLU A 9 7.65 -28.69 15.09
CA GLU A 9 6.38 -28.41 15.78
C GLU A 9 5.38 -27.72 14.84
N PRO A 10 4.90 -28.40 13.78
CA PRO A 10 3.84 -27.83 12.96
C PRO A 10 2.57 -27.80 13.81
N LYS A 11 2.26 -26.66 14.42
CA LYS A 11 0.93 -26.38 15.02
C LYS A 11 -0.15 -26.17 13.94
N ALA A 12 0.08 -26.69 12.74
CA ALA A 12 -0.79 -26.56 11.60
C ALA A 12 -2.01 -27.45 11.80
N LYS A 13 -3.18 -26.84 11.98
CA LYS A 13 -4.43 -27.54 11.69
C LYS A 13 -4.48 -27.65 10.16
N PRO A 14 -4.64 -28.85 9.57
CA PRO A 14 -4.55 -29.07 8.13
C PRO A 14 -5.65 -28.36 7.32
N GLU A 15 -6.66 -27.80 7.99
CA GLU A 15 -7.80 -27.13 7.36
C GLU A 15 -7.65 -25.61 7.29
N LEU A 16 -6.56 -25.03 7.82
CA LEU A 16 -6.39 -23.58 7.82
C LEU A 16 -5.96 -23.05 6.45
N HIS A 17 -6.55 -21.91 6.05
CA HIS A 17 -6.08 -21.17 4.88
C HIS A 17 -4.65 -20.66 5.13
N TRP A 18 -3.84 -20.55 4.07
CA TRP A 18 -2.44 -20.12 4.15
C TRP A 18 -2.25 -18.83 4.96
N ASP A 19 -3.11 -17.83 4.75
CA ASP A 19 -3.04 -16.55 5.46
C ASP A 19 -3.30 -16.71 6.96
N GLU A 20 -4.31 -17.49 7.33
CA GLU A 20 -4.67 -17.75 8.73
C GLU A 20 -3.56 -18.52 9.44
N TYR A 21 -2.89 -19.42 8.73
CA TYR A 21 -1.78 -20.20 9.27
C TYR A 21 -0.60 -19.30 9.69
N TRP A 22 -0.16 -18.40 8.80
CA TRP A 22 0.97 -17.50 9.09
C TRP A 22 0.61 -16.39 10.06
N LEU A 23 -0.66 -15.94 10.08
CA LEU A 23 -1.14 -15.03 11.13
C LEU A 23 -1.05 -15.67 12.52
N ASN A 24 -1.47 -16.93 12.64
CA ASN A 24 -1.37 -17.65 13.91
C ASN A 24 0.08 -17.84 14.36
N ILE A 25 1.01 -18.11 13.44
CA ILE A 25 2.44 -18.24 13.77
C ILE A 25 3.01 -16.89 14.19
N ARG A 26 2.64 -15.81 13.50
CA ARG A 26 3.04 -14.45 13.88
C ARG A 26 2.61 -14.10 15.30
N ASP A 27 1.40 -14.49 15.66
CA ASP A 27 0.81 -14.16 16.96
C ASP A 27 1.30 -15.11 18.08
N THR A 28 2.11 -16.13 17.76
CA THR A 28 2.75 -16.96 18.78
C THR A 28 3.91 -16.23 19.45
N THR A 29 3.74 -15.95 20.73
CA THR A 29 4.76 -15.36 21.59
C THR A 29 5.39 -16.38 22.52
N THR A 30 6.64 -16.11 22.88
CA THR A 30 7.33 -16.79 23.97
C THR A 30 6.77 -16.34 25.33
N PRO A 31 7.02 -17.07 26.42
CA PRO A 31 6.59 -16.66 27.77
C PRO A 31 7.11 -15.27 28.20
N THR A 32 8.17 -14.79 27.55
CA THR A 32 8.76 -13.46 27.73
C THR A 32 8.09 -12.36 26.89
N GLY A 33 7.08 -12.70 26.09
CA GLY A 33 6.33 -11.77 25.24
C GLY A 33 6.94 -11.49 23.87
N GLU A 34 8.10 -12.07 23.56
CA GLU A 34 8.78 -11.88 22.27
C GLU A 34 8.21 -12.84 21.20
N ALA A 35 8.23 -12.41 19.93
CA ALA A 35 7.80 -13.24 18.81
C ALA A 35 8.63 -14.52 18.74
N LYS A 36 7.97 -15.69 18.62
CA LYS A 36 8.65 -16.99 18.64
C LYS A 36 9.60 -17.19 17.45
N TYR A 37 9.29 -16.61 16.29
CA TYR A 37 10.07 -16.77 15.05
C TYR A 37 10.21 -15.45 14.25
N PRO A 38 11.01 -14.49 14.73
CA PRO A 38 11.11 -13.16 14.12
C PRO A 38 11.70 -13.20 12.69
N LEU A 39 12.74 -14.02 12.46
CA LEU A 39 13.40 -14.09 11.15
C LEU A 39 12.52 -14.84 10.14
N LEU A 40 11.84 -15.89 10.58
CA LEU A 40 10.89 -16.62 9.74
C LEU A 40 9.73 -15.72 9.31
N MET A 41 9.18 -14.92 10.22
CA MET A 41 8.07 -14.01 9.90
C MET A 41 8.50 -12.89 8.95
N ALA A 42 9.72 -12.36 9.10
CA ALA A 42 10.26 -11.38 8.15
C ALA A 42 10.39 -11.99 6.75
N PHE A 43 10.91 -13.22 6.64
CA PHE A 43 11.04 -13.92 5.36
C PHE A 43 9.68 -14.19 4.69
N VAL A 44 8.70 -14.69 5.45
CA VAL A 44 7.35 -14.97 4.94
C VAL A 44 6.65 -13.69 4.51
N SER A 45 6.84 -12.59 5.24
CA SER A 45 6.26 -11.28 4.89
C SER A 45 6.81 -10.76 3.55
N ILE A 46 8.12 -10.93 3.31
CA ILE A 46 8.73 -10.60 2.02
C ILE A 46 8.15 -11.48 0.92
N LEU A 47 8.06 -12.79 1.15
CA LEU A 47 7.52 -13.73 0.16
C LEU A 47 6.04 -13.42 -0.19
N ALA A 48 5.23 -13.07 0.81
CA ALA A 48 3.83 -12.68 0.63
C ALA A 48 3.66 -11.31 -0.04
N SER A 49 4.67 -10.43 0.03
CA SER A 49 4.66 -9.14 -0.65
C SER A 49 4.95 -9.24 -2.15
N LEU A 50 5.51 -10.37 -2.60
CA LEU A 50 5.84 -10.57 -4.00
C LEU A 50 4.57 -10.82 -4.83
N PRO A 51 4.40 -10.12 -5.97
CA PRO A 51 3.29 -10.39 -6.86
C PRO A 51 3.41 -11.82 -7.41
N PHE A 52 2.47 -12.68 -6.99
CA PHE A 52 2.49 -14.11 -7.27
C PHE A 52 2.35 -14.47 -8.77
N SER A 53 1.92 -13.53 -9.63
CA SER A 53 1.73 -13.81 -11.06
C SER A 53 1.73 -12.56 -11.95
N ASN A 54 2.06 -12.77 -13.23
CA ASN A 54 1.92 -11.77 -14.29
C ASN A 54 0.47 -11.26 -14.45
N VAL A 55 -0.52 -12.05 -14.04
CA VAL A 55 -1.94 -11.68 -14.08
C VAL A 55 -2.24 -10.45 -13.20
N SER A 56 -1.54 -10.31 -12.06
CA SER A 56 -1.66 -9.12 -11.21
C SER A 56 -1.19 -7.85 -11.92
N VAL A 57 -0.10 -7.97 -12.69
CA VAL A 57 0.46 -6.88 -13.48
C VAL A 57 -0.45 -6.55 -14.67
N GLU A 58 -0.97 -7.55 -15.37
CA GLU A 58 -1.94 -7.38 -16.46
C GLU A 58 -3.23 -6.72 -15.98
N ARG A 59 -3.71 -7.02 -14.77
CA ARG A 59 -4.86 -6.35 -14.17
C ARG A 59 -4.60 -4.86 -13.96
N ILE A 60 -3.40 -4.48 -13.50
CA ILE A 60 -3.01 -3.07 -13.36
C ILE A 60 -2.91 -2.40 -14.73
N PHE A 61 -2.32 -3.07 -15.72
CA PHE A 61 -2.25 -2.55 -17.10
C PHE A 61 -3.63 -2.38 -17.75
N SER A 62 -4.56 -3.30 -17.50
CA SER A 62 -5.95 -3.17 -17.96
C SER A 62 -6.63 -1.96 -17.32
N GLN A 63 -6.43 -1.73 -16.02
CA GLN A 63 -6.93 -0.52 -15.35
C GLN A 63 -6.27 0.75 -15.90
N LEU A 64 -4.97 0.70 -16.20
CA LEU A 64 -4.26 1.82 -16.81
C LEU A 64 -4.82 2.11 -18.21
N LYS A 65 -5.14 1.08 -19.00
CA LYS A 65 -5.79 1.22 -20.31
C LYS A 65 -7.19 1.85 -20.22
N LEU A 66 -7.96 1.55 -19.16
CA LEU A 66 -9.25 2.22 -18.92
C LEU A 66 -9.10 3.69 -18.54
N VAL A 67 -8.01 4.06 -17.84
CA VAL A 67 -7.71 5.46 -17.52
C VAL A 67 -7.22 6.20 -18.75
N LYS A 68 -6.43 5.53 -19.58
CA LYS A 68 -5.93 6.00 -20.87
C LYS A 68 -6.90 5.60 -21.99
N THR A 69 -8.11 6.15 -21.96
CA THR A 69 -9.04 6.03 -23.11
C THR A 69 -8.48 6.78 -24.33
N ASP A 70 -8.85 6.37 -25.55
CA ASP A 70 -8.38 6.96 -26.83
C ASP A 70 -8.53 8.50 -26.93
N GLN A 71 -9.46 9.11 -26.17
CA GLN A 71 -9.63 10.57 -26.12
C GLN A 71 -8.73 11.29 -25.09
N ARG A 72 -8.03 10.56 -24.21
CA ARG A 72 -7.17 11.09 -23.13
C ARG A 72 -5.70 10.70 -23.31
N ASP A 73 -5.24 10.63 -24.54
CA ASP A 73 -3.93 10.10 -24.90
C ASP A 73 -2.74 10.99 -24.46
N SER A 74 -3.00 12.20 -23.94
CA SER A 74 -1.98 13.17 -23.51
C SER A 74 -1.86 13.36 -21.99
N LEU A 75 -2.37 12.43 -21.17
CA LEU A 75 -2.11 12.48 -19.73
C LEU A 75 -0.62 12.23 -19.45
N LYS A 76 0.03 13.20 -18.80
CA LYS A 76 1.41 13.06 -18.32
C LYS A 76 1.50 11.88 -17.37
N SER A 77 2.60 11.13 -17.43
CA SER A 77 2.84 9.95 -16.57
C SER A 77 2.61 10.24 -15.08
N THR A 78 2.98 11.43 -14.61
CA THR A 78 2.76 11.86 -13.21
C THR A 78 1.27 11.91 -12.84
N SER A 79 0.42 12.33 -13.77
CA SER A 79 -1.03 12.39 -13.58
C SER A 79 -1.69 11.01 -13.66
N LEU A 80 -1.12 10.10 -14.47
CA LEU A 80 -1.56 8.70 -14.51
C LEU A 80 -1.25 7.99 -13.19
N VAL A 81 -0.04 8.18 -12.67
CA VAL A 81 0.39 7.61 -11.39
C VAL A 81 -0.48 8.12 -10.25
N SER A 82 -0.74 9.43 -10.17
CA SER A 82 -1.58 9.99 -9.09
C SER A 82 -3.03 9.49 -9.15
N LEU A 83 -3.60 9.36 -10.36
CA LEU A 83 -4.96 8.83 -10.52
C LEU A 83 -5.03 7.34 -10.16
N LEU A 84 -4.02 6.56 -10.54
CA LEU A 84 -3.93 5.14 -10.19
C LEU A 84 -3.80 4.96 -8.68
N GLN A 85 -2.95 5.75 -8.01
CA GLN A 85 -2.81 5.74 -6.55
C GLN A 85 -4.13 6.09 -5.85
N ALA A 86 -4.82 7.15 -6.28
CA ALA A 86 -6.12 7.51 -5.73
C ALA A 86 -7.15 6.38 -5.89
N LYS A 87 -7.21 5.75 -7.06
CA LYS A 87 -8.11 4.62 -7.33
C LYS A 87 -7.76 3.38 -6.50
N MET A 88 -6.46 3.08 -6.34
CA MET A 88 -6.00 1.97 -5.51
C MET A 88 -6.33 2.22 -4.03
N ARG A 89 -6.14 3.43 -3.54
CA ARG A 89 -6.49 3.83 -2.17
C ARG A 89 -7.98 3.65 -1.90
N MET A 90 -8.84 4.18 -2.78
CA MET A 90 -10.28 3.99 -2.67
C MET A 90 -10.69 2.52 -2.66
N LYS A 91 -10.01 1.68 -3.46
CA LYS A 91 -10.27 0.25 -3.51
C LYS A 91 -9.83 -0.47 -2.23
N ASN A 92 -8.65 -0.14 -1.70
CA ASN A 92 -8.09 -0.78 -0.50
C ASN A 92 -8.83 -0.37 0.77
N GLU A 93 -9.24 0.90 0.87
CA GLU A 93 -9.98 1.43 2.03
C GLU A 93 -11.50 1.23 1.89
N HIS A 94 -11.98 0.59 0.80
CA HIS A 94 -13.40 0.43 0.48
C HIS A 94 -14.19 1.75 0.50
N LEU A 95 -13.54 2.86 0.13
CA LEU A 95 -14.12 4.20 0.16
C LEU A 95 -14.81 4.55 -1.16
N THR A 96 -15.86 5.35 -1.03
CA THR A 96 -16.47 6.04 -2.18
C THR A 96 -15.80 7.40 -2.38
N ALA A 97 -15.99 8.01 -3.56
CA ALA A 97 -15.42 9.32 -3.85
C ALA A 97 -15.88 10.40 -2.85
N ALA A 98 -17.09 10.25 -2.30
CA ALA A 98 -17.67 11.16 -1.32
C ALA A 98 -17.05 11.03 0.08
N SER A 99 -16.55 9.84 0.44
CA SER A 99 -15.99 9.56 1.75
C SER A 99 -14.46 9.63 1.79
N LEU A 100 -13.81 10.03 0.69
CA LEU A 100 -12.36 10.10 0.60
C LEU A 100 -11.83 11.30 1.41
N ARG A 101 -11.23 11.03 2.57
CA ARG A 101 -10.55 12.06 3.39
C ARG A 101 -9.17 12.36 2.80
N VAL A 102 -9.02 13.59 2.29
CA VAL A 102 -7.74 14.12 1.80
C VAL A 102 -6.97 14.73 2.97
N HIS A 103 -5.67 14.45 3.06
CA HIS A 103 -4.81 14.96 4.11
C HIS A 103 -4.69 16.49 4.04
N LYS A 104 -4.73 17.19 5.19
CA LYS A 104 -4.67 18.66 5.24
C LYS A 104 -3.43 19.23 4.55
N GLY A 105 -2.28 18.60 4.72
CA GLY A 105 -1.05 19.00 4.02
C GLY A 105 -1.16 18.92 2.49
N MET A 106 -1.94 17.96 1.95
CA MET A 106 -2.21 17.91 0.50
C MET A 106 -3.10 19.08 0.05
N LEU A 107 -4.06 19.50 0.87
CA LEU A 107 -4.92 20.65 0.60
C LEU A 107 -4.12 21.96 0.62
N GLU A 108 -3.20 22.11 1.57
CA GLU A 108 -2.32 23.29 1.66
C GLU A 108 -1.35 23.36 0.49
N LEU A 109 -0.75 22.24 0.09
CA LEU A 109 0.09 22.15 -1.11
C LEU A 109 -0.71 22.44 -2.38
N ALA A 110 -1.92 21.89 -2.50
CA ALA A 110 -2.80 22.16 -3.64
C ALA A 110 -3.22 23.63 -3.71
N ALA A 111 -3.45 24.29 -2.57
CA ALA A 111 -3.79 25.71 -2.51
C ALA A 111 -2.61 26.61 -2.96
N LYS A 112 -1.36 26.16 -2.73
CA LYS A 112 -0.14 26.85 -3.19
C LYS A 112 0.12 26.64 -4.69
N MET A 113 -0.38 25.57 -5.28
CA MET A 113 -0.18 25.28 -6.71
C MET A 113 -1.15 26.11 -7.58
N LYS A 114 -0.60 26.92 -8.50
CA LYS A 114 -1.38 27.51 -9.58
C LYS A 114 -1.66 26.44 -10.64
N SER A 115 -2.94 26.23 -10.97
CA SER A 115 -3.46 25.16 -11.83
C SER A 115 -2.82 25.07 -13.23
N TYR A 116 -2.28 26.18 -13.75
CA TYR A 116 -1.66 26.27 -15.08
C TYR A 116 -0.16 26.58 -15.08
N ALA A 117 0.46 26.69 -13.91
CA ALA A 117 1.84 27.14 -13.83
C ALA A 117 2.82 25.97 -14.14
N THR A 118 3.76 26.23 -15.04
CA THR A 118 4.80 25.28 -15.51
C THR A 118 6.18 25.59 -14.93
N ASP A 119 6.21 26.52 -13.98
CA ASP A 119 7.38 26.97 -13.25
C ASP A 119 8.05 25.85 -12.45
N LYS A 120 9.33 26.08 -12.14
CA LYS A 120 10.18 25.11 -11.46
C LYS A 120 9.68 24.82 -10.03
N GLU A 121 9.05 25.80 -9.39
CA GLU A 121 8.54 25.71 -8.02
C GLU A 121 7.29 24.82 -7.95
N THR A 122 6.31 25.01 -8.86
CA THR A 122 5.14 24.14 -8.99
C THR A 122 5.52 22.69 -9.33
N LYS A 123 6.62 22.46 -10.07
CA LYS A 123 7.13 21.10 -10.31
C LYS A 123 7.67 20.45 -9.04
N GLU A 124 8.32 21.21 -8.16
CA GLU A 124 8.86 20.70 -6.91
C GLU A 124 7.75 20.42 -5.90
N LEU A 125 6.79 21.34 -5.76
CA LEU A 125 5.58 21.13 -4.94
C LEU A 125 4.80 19.88 -5.40
N ARG A 126 4.75 19.58 -6.70
CA ARG A 126 4.13 18.35 -7.23
C ARG A 126 4.88 17.08 -6.84
N LYS A 127 6.21 17.13 -6.75
CA LYS A 127 7.00 16.00 -6.27
C LYS A 127 6.78 15.78 -4.77
N GLU A 128 6.73 16.85 -3.98
CA GLU A 128 6.42 16.79 -2.55
C GLU A 128 5.03 16.21 -2.31
N LEU A 129 4.03 16.63 -3.09
CA LEU A 129 2.67 16.09 -3.04
C LEU A 129 2.65 14.58 -3.32
N LEU A 130 3.42 14.13 -4.32
CA LEU A 130 3.55 12.71 -4.66
C LEU A 130 4.27 11.91 -3.56
N LEU A 131 5.26 12.52 -2.91
CA LEU A 131 5.99 11.88 -1.82
C LEU A 131 5.08 11.66 -0.60
N ILE A 132 4.25 12.66 -0.27
CA ILE A 132 3.26 12.59 0.80
C ILE A 132 2.18 11.56 0.48
N SER A 133 1.79 11.39 -0.80
CA SER A 133 0.82 10.35 -1.17
C SER A 133 1.40 8.94 -1.18
N THR A 134 2.74 8.78 -1.25
CA THR A 134 3.42 7.48 -1.22
C THR A 134 3.89 7.05 0.16
N ASN A 135 4.14 7.98 1.08
CA ASN A 135 4.59 7.66 2.44
C ASN A 135 3.41 7.22 3.31
N ASN A 136 3.32 5.91 3.51
CA ASN A 136 2.35 5.25 4.39
C ASN A 136 2.62 5.49 5.89
N GLU A 137 3.71 6.20 6.25
CA GLU A 137 4.15 6.43 7.64
C GLU A 137 3.31 7.47 8.40
N TYR A 138 2.46 8.25 7.74
CA TYR A 138 1.54 9.19 8.41
C TYR A 138 0.18 8.57 8.78
N LEU A 139 0.03 7.25 8.69
CA LEU A 139 -1.25 6.56 8.94
C LEU A 139 -1.44 6.05 10.37
N PHE A 140 -0.52 6.30 11.31
CA PHE A 140 -0.64 5.80 12.68
C PHE A 140 -0.79 6.84 13.80
N GLU A 141 -0.71 8.15 13.54
CA GLU A 141 -0.78 9.13 14.64
C GLU A 141 -2.17 9.74 14.91
N ASP A 142 -3.14 9.65 14.00
CA ASP A 142 -4.46 10.29 14.20
C ASP A 142 -5.61 9.30 14.51
N GLY A 143 -5.28 8.21 15.21
CA GLY A 143 -6.23 7.15 15.58
C GLY A 143 -6.22 6.71 17.04
N MET A 144 -5.49 7.40 17.93
CA MET A 144 -5.45 7.05 19.35
C MET A 144 -5.76 8.27 20.23
N THR A 145 -7.02 8.67 20.26
CA THR A 145 -7.60 9.37 21.42
C THR A 145 -9.01 8.86 21.68
N THR A 146 -9.14 8.20 22.83
CA THR A 146 -10.32 7.70 23.57
C THR A 146 -11.15 6.58 22.95
#